data_AF-A0A640P2R3-F1
#
_entry.id   AF-A0A640P2R3-F1
#
_cell.length_a   1.000
_cell.length_b   1.000
_cell.length_c   1.000
_cell.angle_alpha   90.00
_cell.angle_beta   90.00
_cell.angle_gamma   90.00
#
_symmetry.space_group_name_H-M   'P 1'
#
loop_
_entity.id
_entity.type
_entity.pdbx_description
1 polymer ?
#
loop_
_entity_poly.entity_id
_entity_poly.type
_entity_poly.pdbx_seq_one_letter_code
_entity_poly.pdbx_strand_id
1 'polypeptide(L)' 'MEDVLEPLGRFILRILKWIVVEVIIELVLKSTGHMVLKLLTFGKYPRAGRDEGRTFAVGFVSLIVIFVCLVLIA' A
#
# COMPACT_ATOMS: atom_id res chain seq x y z
N MET A 1 16.49 2.45 -36.01
CA MET A 1 16.71 2.68 -34.56
C MET A 1 15.41 2.49 -33.76
N GLU A 2 14.41 1.76 -34.28
CA GLU A 2 13.15 1.49 -33.57
C GLU A 2 13.24 0.21 -32.72
N ASP A 3 14.09 -0.74 -33.10
CA ASP A 3 14.26 -2.04 -32.42
C ASP A 3 14.85 -1.95 -31.00
N VAL A 4 15.58 -0.88 -30.69
CA VAL A 4 16.20 -0.68 -29.36
C VAL A 4 15.25 0.05 -28.40
N LEU A 5 14.28 0.80 -28.94
CA LEU A 5 13.34 1.60 -28.15
C LEU A 5 12.24 0.73 -27.53
N GLU A 6 11.80 -0.31 -28.23
CA GLU A 6 10.80 -1.25 -27.75
C GLU A 6 11.16 -1.96 -26.42
N PRO A 7 12.35 -2.58 -26.27
CA PRO A 7 12.73 -3.20 -25.01
C PRO A 7 12.91 -2.19 -23.88
N LEU A 8 13.42 -0.99 -24.19
CA LEU A 8 13.55 0.11 -23.22
C LEU A 8 12.20 0.64 -22.74
N GLY A 9 11.25 0.84 -23.66
CA GLY A 9 9.89 1.27 -23.34
C GLY A 9 9.16 0.26 -22.44
N ARG A 10 9.27 -1.04 -22.75
CA ARG A 10 8.71 -2.10 -21.89
C ARG A 10 9.36 -2.12 -20.49
N PHE A 11 10.66 -1.87 -20.41
CA PHE A 11 11.37 -1.81 -19.13
C PHE A 11 10.93 -0.62 -18.28
N ILE A 12 10.83 0.57 -18.88
CA ILE A 12 10.38 1.79 -18.21
C ILE A 12 8.93 1.64 -17.73
N LEU A 13 8.03 1.13 -18.57
CA LEU A 13 6.64 0.88 -18.19
C LEU A 13 6.53 -0.14 -17.04
N ARG A 14 7.42 -1.13 -16.99
CA ARG A 14 7.47 -2.10 -15.89
C ARG A 14 7.88 -1.45 -14.57
N ILE A 15 8.91 -0.60 -14.60
CA ILE A 15 9.35 0.16 -13.42
C ILE A 15 8.25 1.12 -12.98
N LEU A 16 7.67 1.87 -13.91
CA LEU A 16 6.59 2.81 -13.62
C LEU A 16 5.38 2.10 -13.00
N LYS A 17 4.98 0.96 -13.56
CA LYS A 17 3.91 0.13 -12.99
C LYS A 17 4.24 -0.29 -11.55
N TRP A 18 5.50 -0.63 -11.28
CA TRP A 18 5.94 -1.02 -9.94
C TRP A 18 5.86 0.14 -8.95
N ILE A 19 6.36 1.32 -9.33
CA ILE A 19 6.29 2.55 -8.52
C ILE A 19 4.84 2.94 -8.26
N VAL A 20 3.98 2.89 -9.27
CA VAL A 20 2.55 3.18 -9.11
C VAL A 20 1.91 2.22 -8.11
N VAL A 21 2.22 0.92 -8.19
CA VAL A 21 1.72 -0.06 -7.23
C VAL A 21 2.24 0.22 -5.82
N GLU A 22 3.52 0.52 -5.67
CA GLU A 22 4.12 0.83 -4.36
C GLU A 22 3.51 2.09 -3.74
N VAL A 23 3.29 3.15 -4.52
CA VAL A 23 2.63 4.38 -4.09
C VAL A 23 1.17 4.14 -3.72
N ILE A 24 0.43 3.37 -4.53
CA ILE A 24 -0.95 3.02 -4.20
C ILE A 24 -1.00 2.20 -2.91
N ILE A 25 -0.11 1.21 -2.76
CA ILE A 25 0.01 0.40 -1.55
C ILE A 25 0.29 1.31 -0.36
N GLU A 26 1.29 2.19 -0.41
CA GLU A 26 1.63 3.09 0.68
C GLU A 26 0.47 4.03 1.03
N LEU A 27 -0.20 4.60 0.03
CA LEU A 27 -1.31 5.52 0.23
C LEU A 27 -2.54 4.80 0.81
N VAL A 28 -2.84 3.59 0.33
CA VAL A 28 -3.91 2.74 0.86
C VAL A 28 -3.57 2.23 2.27
N LEU A 29 -2.35 1.76 2.52
CA LEU A 29 -1.90 1.33 3.86
C LEU A 29 -2.02 2.46 4.87
N LYS A 30 -1.50 3.63 4.52
CA LYS A 30 -1.42 4.77 5.44
C LYS A 30 -2.82 5.33 5.71
N SER A 31 -3.67 5.43 4.68
CA SER A 31 -5.07 5.86 4.85
C SER A 31 -5.92 4.82 5.60
N THR A 32 -5.81 3.54 5.24
CA THR A 32 -6.55 2.43 5.88
C THR A 32 -6.11 2.26 7.32
N GLY A 33 -4.80 2.21 7.59
CA GLY A 33 -4.26 2.12 8.95
C GLY A 33 -4.72 3.29 9.81
N HIS A 34 -4.73 4.52 9.27
CA HIS A 34 -5.22 5.70 9.97
C HIS A 34 -6.72 5.58 10.29
N MET A 35 -7.53 5.16 9.31
CA MET A 35 -8.98 5.03 9.47
C MET A 35 -9.35 3.89 10.45
N VAL A 36 -8.67 2.76 10.36
CA VAL A 36 -8.85 1.60 11.24
C VAL A 36 -8.44 1.93 12.67
N LEU A 37 -7.28 2.56 12.88
CA LEU A 37 -6.88 3.02 14.21
C LEU A 37 -7.87 4.03 14.79
N LYS A 38 -8.37 4.94 13.95
CA LYS A 38 -9.37 5.93 14.36
C LYS A 38 -10.70 5.29 14.74
N LEU A 39 -11.13 4.25 14.04
CA LEU A 39 -12.35 3.50 14.39
C LEU A 39 -12.15 2.67 15.66
N LEU A 40 -11.10 1.84 15.72
CA LEU A 40 -10.84 0.94 16.85
C LEU A 40 -10.62 1.66 18.17
N THR A 41 -10.07 2.86 18.12
CA THR A 41 -9.76 3.65 19.32
C THR A 41 -10.76 4.78 19.59
N PHE A 42 -11.91 4.77 18.90
CA PHE A 42 -12.95 5.82 19.00
C PHE A 42 -12.37 7.23 18.84
N GLY A 43 -11.50 7.42 17.87
CA GLY A 43 -10.89 8.70 17.52
C GLY A 43 -9.68 9.09 18.35
N LYS A 44 -9.21 8.25 19.29
CA LYS A 44 -8.03 8.57 20.14
C LYS A 44 -6.68 8.42 19.41
N TYR A 45 -6.61 7.58 18.38
CA TYR A 45 -5.42 7.32 17.56
C TYR A 45 -5.73 7.44 16.06
N PRO A 46 -4.73 7.66 15.20
CA PRO A 46 -3.31 7.84 15.53
C PRO A 46 -2.97 9.31 15.87
N ARG A 47 -2.06 9.52 16.83
CA ARG A 47 -1.54 10.85 17.17
C ARG A 47 -0.42 11.22 16.20
N ALA A 48 -0.59 12.34 15.50
CA ALA A 48 0.40 12.86 14.55
C ALA A 48 1.78 13.01 15.21
N GLY A 49 2.82 12.45 14.57
CA GLY A 49 4.22 12.60 14.98
C GLY A 49 4.75 11.60 16.03
N ARG A 50 3.94 10.69 16.59
CA ARG A 50 4.44 9.67 17.54
C ARG A 50 4.10 8.23 17.16
N ASP A 51 2.97 8.00 16.47
CA ASP A 51 2.46 6.64 16.18
C ASP A 51 2.47 6.29 14.67
N GLU A 52 3.26 6.99 13.86
CA GLU A 52 3.33 6.75 12.40
C GLU A 52 3.76 5.32 12.06
N GLY A 53 4.76 4.78 12.77
CA GLY A 53 5.18 3.39 12.59
C GLY A 53 4.09 2.37 12.93
N ARG A 54 3.25 2.65 13.94
CA ARG A 54 2.10 1.79 14.29
C ARG A 54 1.00 1.88 13.25
N THR A 55 0.80 3.05 12.65
CA THR A 55 -0.19 3.26 11.59
C THR A 55 0.18 2.46 10.34
N PHE A 56 1.46 2.43 9.98
CA PHE A 56 1.98 1.63 8.89
C PHE A 56 1.87 0.13 9.16
N ALA A 57 2.26 -0.33 10.36
CA ALA A 57 2.15 -1.74 10.76
C ALA A 57 0.71 -2.25 10.74
N VAL A 58 -0.25 -1.47 11.26
CA VAL A 58 -1.69 -1.82 11.23
C VAL A 58 -2.23 -1.85 9.80
N GLY A 59 -1.83 -0.89 8.95
CA GLY A 59 -2.16 -0.93 7.52
C GLY A 59 -1.66 -2.21 6.84
N PHE A 60 -0.42 -2.64 7.16
CA PHE A 60 0.21 -3.81 6.55
C PHE A 60 -0.46 -5.11 6.98
N VAL A 61 -0.72 -5.24 8.28
CA VAL A 61 -1.47 -6.38 8.82
C VAL A 61 -2.87 -6.45 8.20
N SER A 62 -3.56 -5.32 8.02
CA SER A 62 -4.89 -5.31 7.40
C SER A 62 -4.85 -5.81 5.95
N LEU A 63 -3.84 -5.42 5.17
CA LEU A 63 -3.69 -5.90 3.79
C LEU A 63 -3.35 -7.38 3.71
N ILE A 64 -2.50 -7.89 4.61
CA ILE A 64 -2.23 -9.33 4.70
C ILE A 64 -3.52 -10.10 4.98
N VAL A 65 -4.34 -9.62 5.91
CA VAL A 65 -5.62 -10.26 6.24
C VAL A 65 -6.55 -10.28 5.02
N ILE A 66 -6.67 -9.17 4.29
CA ILE A 66 -7.47 -9.10 3.06
C ILE A 66 -6.94 -10.06 2.00
N PHE A 67 -5.62 -10.12 1.82
CA PHE A 67 -4.98 -11.01 0.86
C PHE A 67 -5.22 -12.48 1.20
N VAL A 68 -5.06 -12.87 2.47
CA VAL A 68 -5.35 -14.23 2.94
C VAL A 68 -6.83 -14.55 2.75
N CYS A 69 -7.74 -13.64 3.07
CA CYS A 69 -9.18 -13.83 2.81
C CYS A 69 -9.47 -14.05 1.33
N LEU A 70 -8.86 -13.27 0.43
CA LEU A 70 -9.04 -13.45 -1.02
C LEU A 70 -8.53 -14.81 -1.50
N VAL A 71 -7.36 -15.25 -1.01
CA VAL A 71 -6.80 -16.56 -1.34
C VAL A 71 -7.65 -17.72 -0.81
N LEU A 72 -8.29 -17.55 0.34
CA LEU A 72 -9.18 -18.58 0.91
C LEU A 72 -10.53 -18.68 0.16
N ILE A 73 -10.95 -17.62 -0.53
CA ILE A 73 -12.22 -17.57 -1.27
C ILE A 73 -12.04 -17.99 -2.74
N ALA A 74 -10.85 -17.77 -3.32
CA ALA A 74 -10.49 -18.13 -4.70
C ALA A 74 -10.13 -19.61 -4.83
#